data_AF-A0A9R0V7W2-F1
#
_entry.id   AF-A0A9R0V7W2-F1
#
_cell.length_a   1.000
_cell.length_b   1.000
_cell.length_c   1.000
_cell.angle_alpha   90.00
_cell.angle_beta   90.00
_cell.angle_gamma   90.00
#
_symmetry.space_group_name_H-M   'P 1'
#
loop_
_entity.id
_entity.type
_entity.pdbx_description
1 polymer ?
#
loop_
_entity_poly.entity_id
_entity_poly.type
_entity_poly.pdbx_seq_one_letter_code
_entity_poly.pdbx_strand_id
1 'polypeptide(L)'
;MSSMVTFGTCFVIGVNAFLFDLKEADLDPLLKYSTTEIRERLVDKYRISDYAMMVRNTIHEISKIEGVMEEAVKGSQATWCKQLRTLTKRSYINMYRDFGYYRLRIIIYVLMAICLGTIYYDVGNGYTAIQARASCGGFVSGFMTFMSIGGFPSFIEEMKVFSLERQNGHYGVAAYIISNFLSSMPFLLTMSWASASITYWMVKFRPGFSYFAFFALNLYGGVSVIESLMMIISALVPNFLMGLILGAGVIGIMMLTSGFFRLLPELPKIFWKYPVSYIVYGSWGLKGAYKNDLLGLEFEPMTPGGEKLTGEFIITNMMGLSVSYSKWLDLAMIFILLLAYRITFFFVLKVKEAAAPYLRVAYTRFTVKRLERRASFRESLAMTSLSKRHNAPHPMAMQEGLNSPMQQY
;
A
#
# COMPACT_ATOMS: atom_id res chain seq x y z
N MET A 1 20.22 -27.73 31.04
CA MET A 1 20.83 -27.01 29.90
C MET A 1 22.32 -26.85 30.18
N SER A 2 23.10 -27.88 29.86
CA SER A 2 24.53 -28.00 30.20
C SER A 2 25.37 -28.30 28.95
N SER A 3 24.93 -27.80 27.79
CA SER A 3 25.46 -28.26 26.48
C SER A 3 25.43 -27.19 25.38
N MET A 4 25.35 -25.90 25.74
CA MET A 4 25.37 -24.80 24.76
C MET A 4 26.30 -23.64 25.12
N VAL A 5 26.97 -23.68 26.27
CA VAL A 5 27.96 -22.65 26.67
C VAL A 5 29.40 -23.09 26.38
N THR A 6 29.62 -24.36 26.08
CA THR A 6 30.96 -24.95 25.86
C THR A 6 31.46 -24.83 24.41
N PHE A 7 30.64 -24.39 23.46
CA PHE A 7 31.06 -24.21 22.06
C PHE A 7 31.57 -22.79 21.75
N GLY A 8 31.10 -21.78 22.50
CA GLY A 8 31.58 -20.41 22.37
C GLY A 8 32.94 -20.15 23.03
N THR A 9 33.32 -20.97 24.00
CA THR A 9 34.59 -20.85 24.74
C THR A 9 35.75 -21.58 24.07
N CYS A 10 35.52 -22.70 23.38
CA CYS A 10 36.59 -23.37 22.60
C CYS A 10 37.02 -22.57 21.37
N PHE A 11 36.13 -21.80 20.73
CA PHE A 11 36.52 -20.95 19.59
C PHE A 11 37.34 -19.73 20.02
N VAL A 12 37.07 -19.19 21.22
CA VAL A 12 37.82 -18.04 21.76
C VAL A 12 39.16 -18.49 22.35
N ILE A 13 39.27 -19.70 22.90
CA ILE A 13 40.55 -20.24 23.41
C ILE A 13 41.46 -20.66 22.26
N GLY A 14 40.94 -21.23 21.16
CA GLY A 14 41.74 -21.56 19.98
C GLY A 14 42.30 -20.34 19.25
N VAL A 15 41.55 -19.23 19.21
CA VAL A 15 42.01 -17.96 18.63
C VAL A 15 43.01 -17.26 19.56
N ASN A 16 42.81 -17.33 20.89
CA ASN A 16 43.76 -16.75 21.84
C ASN A 16 45.05 -17.55 21.99
N ALA A 17 45.03 -18.88 21.88
CA ALA A 17 46.26 -19.69 21.86
C ALA A 17 47.08 -19.46 20.58
N PHE A 18 46.41 -19.21 19.44
CA PHE A 18 47.10 -18.79 18.21
C PHE A 18 47.64 -17.34 18.30
N LEU A 19 47.01 -16.48 19.11
CA LEU A 19 47.47 -15.12 19.36
C LEU A 19 48.57 -15.02 20.44
N PHE A 20 48.71 -15.99 21.35
CA PHE A 20 49.68 -15.93 22.45
C PHE A 20 51.05 -16.52 22.09
N ASP A 21 51.12 -17.42 21.10
CA ASP A 21 52.40 -17.94 20.56
C ASP A 21 53.02 -17.02 19.50
N LEU A 22 52.37 -15.89 19.19
CA LEU A 22 52.86 -14.84 18.28
C LEU A 22 53.55 -13.68 19.00
N LYS A 23 53.97 -13.87 20.25
CA LYS A 23 54.59 -12.81 21.06
C LYS A 23 56.07 -13.03 21.35
N GLU A 24 56.84 -13.45 20.34
CA GLU A 24 58.29 -13.17 20.25
C GLU A 24 58.90 -13.54 18.88
N ALA A 25 58.26 -13.18 17.77
CA ALA A 25 58.95 -13.09 16.48
C ALA A 25 58.10 -12.29 15.48
N ASP A 26 58.72 -11.24 14.94
CA ASP A 26 58.31 -10.45 13.78
C ASP A 26 57.10 -9.51 13.95
N LEU A 27 57.38 -8.23 13.77
CA LEU A 27 56.39 -7.15 13.76
C LEU A 27 55.35 -7.46 12.67
N ASP A 28 54.09 -7.68 13.06
CA ASP A 28 53.02 -8.16 12.19
C ASP A 28 53.03 -7.41 10.83
N PRO A 29 53.40 -8.06 9.71
CA PRO A 29 53.66 -7.38 8.42
C PRO A 29 52.47 -6.59 7.87
N LEU A 30 51.28 -6.85 8.43
CA LEU A 30 50.01 -6.22 8.12
C LEU A 30 49.84 -4.82 8.72
N LEU A 31 50.56 -4.46 9.79
CA LEU A 31 50.49 -3.12 10.39
C LEU A 31 51.12 -2.01 9.53
N LYS A 32 51.90 -2.38 8.51
CA LYS A 32 52.56 -1.45 7.57
C LYS A 32 51.69 -1.02 6.40
N TYR A 33 50.54 -1.67 6.21
CA TYR A 33 49.68 -1.47 5.05
C TYR A 33 48.35 -0.87 5.47
N SER A 34 47.83 0.04 4.64
CA SER A 34 46.47 0.52 4.80
C SER A 34 45.47 -0.64 4.64
N THR A 35 44.32 -0.57 5.31
CA THR A 35 43.24 -1.57 5.19
C THR A 35 42.82 -1.86 3.74
N THR A 36 43.00 -0.89 2.84
CA THR A 36 42.76 -1.03 1.40
C THR A 36 43.80 -1.91 0.71
N GLU A 37 45.08 -1.72 1.01
CA GLU A 37 46.19 -2.51 0.43
C GLU A 37 46.17 -3.96 0.93
N ILE A 38 45.80 -4.16 2.19
CA ILE A 38 45.60 -5.50 2.77
C ILE A 38 44.49 -6.24 2.00
N ARG A 39 43.37 -5.56 1.74
CA ARG A 39 42.25 -6.14 0.98
C ARG A 39 42.64 -6.51 -0.44
N GLU A 40 43.36 -5.65 -1.15
CA GLU A 40 43.82 -5.93 -2.53
C GLU A 40 44.76 -7.14 -2.55
N ARG A 41 45.75 -7.19 -1.65
CA ARG A 41 46.65 -8.36 -1.54
C ARG A 41 45.92 -9.65 -1.20
N LEU A 42 44.92 -9.62 -0.31
CA LEU A 42 44.13 -10.81 0.02
C LEU A 42 43.31 -11.30 -1.17
N VAL A 43 42.71 -10.39 -1.95
CA VAL A 43 41.98 -10.73 -3.18
C VAL A 43 42.93 -11.34 -4.22
N ASP A 44 44.12 -10.76 -4.42
CA ASP A 44 45.10 -11.29 -5.37
C ASP A 44 45.68 -12.64 -4.94
N LYS A 45 46.01 -12.80 -3.66
CA LYS A 45 46.44 -14.09 -3.11
C LYS A 45 45.34 -15.15 -3.26
N TYR A 46 44.08 -14.82 -2.97
CA TYR A 46 42.97 -15.74 -3.19
C TYR A 46 42.85 -16.10 -4.68
N ARG A 47 42.96 -15.13 -5.59
CA ARG A 47 42.83 -15.34 -7.04
C ARG A 47 43.86 -16.32 -7.61
N ILE A 48 45.06 -16.35 -7.02
CA ILE A 48 46.19 -17.22 -7.43
C ILE A 48 46.21 -18.52 -6.61
N SER A 49 45.52 -18.58 -5.48
CA SER A 49 45.50 -19.77 -4.62
C SER A 49 44.86 -21.00 -5.29
N ASP A 50 45.31 -22.17 -4.85
CA ASP A 50 44.76 -23.46 -5.26
C ASP A 50 43.26 -23.58 -4.94
N TYR A 51 42.78 -22.91 -3.89
CA TYR A 51 41.35 -22.84 -3.55
C TYR A 51 40.51 -22.17 -4.64
N ALA A 52 40.96 -21.04 -5.20
CA ALA A 52 40.24 -20.38 -6.28
C ALA A 52 40.28 -21.21 -7.57
N MET A 53 41.37 -21.94 -7.80
CA MET A 53 41.46 -22.88 -8.92
C MET A 53 40.50 -24.06 -8.74
N MET A 54 40.45 -24.66 -7.55
CA MET A 54 39.51 -25.73 -7.19
C MET A 54 38.07 -25.28 -7.38
N VAL A 55 37.68 -24.12 -6.85
CA VAL A 55 36.31 -23.58 -7.01
C VAL A 55 35.96 -23.33 -8.48
N ARG A 56 36.89 -22.79 -9.28
CA ARG A 56 36.67 -22.61 -10.73
C ARG A 56 36.50 -23.93 -11.47
N ASN A 57 37.29 -24.94 -11.10
CA ASN A 57 37.16 -26.28 -11.67
C ASN A 57 35.84 -26.92 -11.27
N THR A 58 35.41 -26.82 -10.02
CA THR A 58 34.09 -27.29 -9.56
C THR A 58 32.95 -26.57 -10.29
N ILE A 59 33.03 -25.25 -10.49
CA ILE A 59 32.04 -24.51 -11.30
C ILE A 59 32.03 -25.02 -12.75
N HIS A 60 33.20 -25.28 -13.32
CA HIS A 60 33.31 -25.78 -14.69
C HIS A 60 32.77 -27.22 -14.82
N GLU A 61 33.02 -28.09 -13.85
CA GLU A 61 32.44 -29.43 -13.77
C GLU A 61 30.92 -29.36 -13.62
N ILE A 62 30.40 -28.54 -12.70
CA ILE A 62 28.95 -28.32 -12.53
C ILE A 62 28.33 -27.77 -13.83
N SER A 63 29.03 -26.92 -14.58
CA SER A 63 28.54 -26.40 -15.87
C SER A 63 28.51 -27.44 -16.99
N LYS A 64 29.32 -28.51 -16.88
CA LYS A 64 29.39 -29.62 -17.83
C LYS A 64 28.43 -30.75 -17.50
N ILE A 65 27.91 -30.80 -16.27
CA ILE A 65 26.82 -31.69 -15.90
C ILE A 65 25.57 -31.20 -16.65
N GLU A 66 25.34 -31.70 -17.86
CA GLU A 66 24.02 -31.73 -18.53
C GLU A 66 23.12 -32.76 -17.81
N GLY A 67 23.01 -32.63 -16.48
CA GLY A 67 21.95 -33.26 -15.73
C GLY A 67 20.69 -32.46 -16.00
N VAL A 68 19.60 -33.17 -16.31
CA VAL A 68 18.22 -32.66 -16.48
C VAL A 68 18.14 -31.30 -15.80
N MET A 69 18.05 -30.23 -16.58
CA MET A 69 17.52 -28.98 -16.07
C MET A 69 16.17 -29.40 -15.47
N GLU A 70 16.13 -29.70 -14.17
CA GLU A 70 14.98 -29.34 -13.38
C GLU A 70 14.93 -27.85 -13.62
N GLU A 71 14.16 -27.46 -14.65
CA GLU A 71 13.78 -26.09 -14.89
C GLU A 71 13.44 -25.59 -13.51
N ALA A 72 14.30 -24.76 -12.91
CA ALA A 72 14.13 -24.33 -11.54
C ALA A 72 12.69 -23.86 -11.46
N VAL A 73 11.80 -24.63 -10.81
CA VAL A 73 10.39 -24.57 -11.18
C VAL A 73 9.90 -23.21 -10.75
N LYS A 74 9.89 -22.28 -11.71
CA LYS A 74 9.63 -20.86 -11.49
C LYS A 74 8.13 -20.71 -11.49
N GLY A 75 7.51 -21.18 -10.42
CA GLY A 75 6.07 -21.11 -10.28
C GLY A 75 5.53 -22.03 -9.19
N SER A 76 4.32 -21.71 -8.79
CA SER A 76 3.57 -22.51 -7.83
C SER A 76 3.05 -23.77 -8.49
N GLN A 77 3.40 -24.92 -7.91
CA GLN A 77 2.96 -26.27 -8.31
C GLN A 77 1.45 -26.51 -8.08
N ALA A 78 0.77 -25.58 -7.38
CA ALA A 78 -0.64 -25.71 -7.05
C ALA A 78 -1.54 -25.13 -8.15
N THR A 79 -2.66 -25.79 -8.44
CA THR A 79 -3.71 -25.26 -9.33
C THR A 79 -4.20 -23.89 -8.86
N TRP A 80 -4.50 -22.99 -9.80
CA TRP A 80 -4.96 -21.63 -9.51
C TRP A 80 -6.13 -21.55 -8.51
N CYS A 81 -7.11 -22.46 -8.62
CA CYS A 81 -8.24 -22.53 -7.68
C CYS A 81 -7.79 -22.91 -6.25
N LYS A 82 -6.81 -23.81 -6.12
CA LYS A 82 -6.24 -24.20 -4.82
C LYS A 82 -5.45 -23.06 -4.20
N GLN A 83 -4.69 -22.30 -5.01
CA GLN A 83 -4.02 -21.07 -4.57
C GLN A 83 -5.05 -20.05 -4.06
N LEU A 84 -6.10 -19.78 -4.85
CA LEU A 84 -7.15 -18.83 -4.50
C LEU A 84 -7.85 -19.22 -3.20
N ARG A 85 -8.34 -20.46 -3.08
CA ARG A 85 -9.06 -20.94 -1.89
C ARG A 85 -8.20 -20.87 -0.63
N THR A 86 -6.93 -21.28 -0.74
CA THR A 86 -6.00 -21.26 0.40
C THR A 86 -5.70 -19.83 0.83
N LEU A 87 -5.46 -18.93 -0.14
CA LEU A 87 -5.17 -17.53 0.11
C LEU A 87 -6.38 -16.80 0.69
N THR A 88 -7.59 -17.03 0.18
CA THR A 88 -8.83 -16.49 0.74
C THR A 88 -9.06 -16.98 2.16
N LYS A 89 -8.89 -18.28 2.44
CA LYS A 89 -9.04 -18.83 3.79
C LYS A 89 -8.03 -18.19 4.76
N ARG A 90 -6.77 -18.07 4.33
CA ARG A 90 -5.71 -17.46 5.14
C ARG A 90 -5.99 -15.98 5.41
N SER A 91 -6.31 -15.22 4.38
CA SER A 91 -6.64 -13.80 4.48
C SER A 91 -7.87 -13.59 5.36
N TYR A 92 -8.94 -14.37 5.19
CA TYR A 92 -10.12 -14.32 6.06
C TYR A 92 -9.80 -14.58 7.54
N ILE A 93 -9.00 -15.61 7.84
CA ILE A 93 -8.59 -15.90 9.22
C ILE A 93 -7.74 -14.76 9.78
N ASN A 94 -6.82 -14.20 8.98
CA ASN A 94 -6.01 -13.05 9.36
C ASN A 94 -6.90 -11.85 9.73
N MET A 95 -7.84 -11.52 8.85
CA MET A 95 -8.81 -10.44 9.02
C MET A 95 -9.69 -10.62 10.26
N TYR A 96 -10.16 -11.84 10.52
CA TYR A 96 -11.03 -12.13 11.67
C TYR A 96 -10.29 -12.05 13.02
N ARG A 97 -9.02 -12.46 13.04
CA ARG A 97 -8.18 -12.48 14.24
C ARG A 97 -7.56 -11.12 14.56
N ASP A 98 -7.36 -10.28 13.54
CA ASP A 98 -6.91 -8.91 13.73
C ASP A 98 -8.03 -8.05 14.36
N PHE A 99 -7.89 -7.83 15.67
CA PHE A 99 -8.83 -7.03 16.45
C PHE A 99 -8.82 -5.56 16.00
N GLY A 100 -7.64 -5.02 15.68
CA GLY A 100 -7.46 -3.62 15.36
C GLY A 100 -8.03 -3.27 13.98
N TYR A 101 -7.96 -4.19 13.04
CA TYR A 101 -8.31 -3.91 11.64
C TYR A 101 -9.82 -3.90 11.36
N TYR A 102 -10.56 -4.94 11.77
CA TYR A 102 -11.99 -5.04 11.46
C TYR A 102 -12.91 -4.81 12.66
N ARG A 103 -12.58 -5.30 13.85
CA ARG A 103 -13.49 -5.18 15.01
C ARG A 103 -13.58 -3.73 15.48
N LEU A 104 -12.44 -3.06 15.65
CA LEU A 104 -12.39 -1.63 15.99
C LEU A 104 -13.12 -0.78 14.93
N ARG A 105 -12.93 -1.11 13.65
CA ARG A 105 -13.58 -0.39 12.55
C ARG A 105 -15.10 -0.58 12.57
N ILE A 106 -15.60 -1.80 12.80
CA ILE A 106 -17.05 -2.03 12.99
C ILE A 106 -17.58 -1.16 14.13
N ILE A 107 -16.90 -1.15 15.28
CA ILE A 107 -17.31 -0.37 16.45
C ILE A 107 -17.37 1.12 16.12
N ILE A 108 -16.32 1.68 15.51
CA ILE A 108 -16.27 3.11 15.15
C ILE A 108 -17.38 3.45 14.13
N TYR A 109 -17.63 2.59 13.14
CA TYR A 109 -18.69 2.80 12.16
C TYR A 109 -20.08 2.77 12.80
N VAL A 110 -20.31 1.86 13.75
CA VAL A 110 -21.57 1.78 14.51
C VAL A 110 -21.74 3.02 15.39
N LEU A 111 -20.72 3.44 16.14
CA LEU A 111 -20.76 4.65 16.96
C LEU A 111 -21.04 5.89 16.11
N MET A 112 -20.37 6.02 14.96
CA MET A 112 -20.61 7.13 14.04
C MET A 112 -22.00 7.08 13.41
N ALA A 113 -22.55 5.90 13.12
CA ALA A 113 -23.92 5.75 12.64
C ALA A 113 -24.96 6.15 13.70
N ILE A 114 -24.70 5.85 14.98
CA ILE A 114 -25.53 6.30 16.10
C ILE A 114 -25.46 7.82 16.21
N CYS A 115 -24.27 8.41 16.24
CA CYS A 115 -24.10 9.88 16.30
C CYS A 115 -24.78 10.59 15.13
N LEU A 116 -24.65 10.05 13.92
CA LEU A 116 -25.33 10.60 12.75
C LEU A 116 -26.85 10.46 12.86
N GLY A 117 -27.32 9.30 13.29
CA GLY A 117 -28.74 9.02 13.49
C GLY A 117 -29.39 9.87 14.58
N THR A 118 -28.67 10.23 15.65
CA THR A 118 -29.18 11.13 16.69
C THR A 118 -29.23 12.58 16.23
N ILE A 119 -28.23 13.05 15.49
CA ILE A 119 -28.20 14.42 14.94
C ILE A 119 -29.35 14.65 13.95
N TYR A 120 -29.61 13.67 13.09
CA TYR A 120 -30.68 13.70 12.10
C TYR A 120 -31.88 12.85 12.53
N TYR A 121 -32.19 12.80 13.82
CA TYR A 121 -33.31 12.00 14.30
C TYR A 121 -34.65 12.57 13.81
N ASP A 122 -35.47 11.72 13.19
CA ASP A 122 -36.81 12.06 12.69
C ASP A 122 -36.89 13.37 11.89
N VAL A 123 -36.24 13.40 10.73
CA VAL A 123 -36.07 14.62 9.91
C VAL A 123 -37.40 15.19 9.38
N GLY A 124 -38.46 14.38 9.29
CA GLY A 124 -39.76 14.81 8.76
C GLY A 124 -39.74 15.14 7.26
N ASN A 125 -40.75 15.91 6.81
CA ASN A 125 -40.99 16.28 5.40
C ASN A 125 -41.17 17.80 5.19
N GLY A 126 -40.76 18.63 6.16
CA GLY A 126 -40.78 20.09 6.00
C GLY A 126 -39.77 20.60 4.95
N TYR A 127 -39.81 21.89 4.60
CA TYR A 127 -38.84 22.47 3.66
C TYR A 127 -37.38 22.30 4.12
N THR A 128 -37.12 22.51 5.42
CA THR A 128 -35.80 22.31 6.04
C THR A 128 -35.37 20.84 6.05
N ALA A 129 -36.32 19.89 5.99
CA ALA A 129 -36.07 18.46 5.95
C ALA A 129 -35.35 18.05 4.66
N ILE A 130 -35.61 18.74 3.54
CA ILE A 130 -34.95 18.48 2.25
C ILE A 130 -33.43 18.63 2.39
N GLN A 131 -33.00 19.76 2.98
CA GLN A 131 -31.58 20.04 3.19
C GLN A 131 -30.95 19.12 4.25
N ALA A 132 -31.69 18.79 5.31
CA ALA A 132 -31.23 17.85 6.33
C ALA A 132 -31.02 16.44 5.77
N ARG A 133 -31.95 15.92 4.96
CA ARG A 133 -31.82 14.64 4.24
C ARG A 133 -30.64 14.65 3.28
N ALA A 134 -30.47 15.74 2.52
CA ALA A 134 -29.35 15.89 1.61
C ALA A 134 -27.99 15.92 2.36
N SER A 135 -27.95 16.60 3.50
CA SER A 135 -26.76 16.68 4.38
C SER A 135 -26.40 15.33 4.99
N CYS A 136 -27.39 14.57 5.45
CA CYS A 136 -27.18 13.21 5.92
C CYS A 136 -26.61 12.31 4.80
N GLY A 137 -27.18 12.37 3.59
CA GLY A 137 -26.66 11.65 2.42
C GLY A 137 -25.23 12.04 2.05
N GLY A 138 -24.90 13.34 2.10
CA GLY A 138 -23.55 13.86 1.89
C GLY A 138 -22.55 13.36 2.95
N PHE A 139 -22.95 13.34 4.22
CA PHE A 139 -22.12 12.82 5.31
C PHE A 139 -21.82 11.32 5.15
N VAL A 140 -22.81 10.53 4.73
CA VAL A 140 -22.66 9.10 4.47
C VAL A 140 -21.75 8.85 3.26
N SER A 141 -21.98 9.55 2.15
CA SER A 141 -21.21 9.41 0.89
C SER A 141 -19.78 9.97 0.98
N GLY A 142 -19.54 10.89 1.91
CA GLY A 142 -18.25 11.56 2.12
C GLY A 142 -17.52 11.08 3.36
N PHE A 143 -18.00 11.46 4.54
CA PHE A 143 -17.30 11.25 5.81
C PHE A 143 -17.29 9.79 6.26
N MET A 144 -18.44 9.09 6.21
CA MET A 144 -18.46 7.66 6.57
C MET A 144 -17.55 6.82 5.68
N THR A 145 -17.46 7.15 4.40
CA THR A 145 -16.52 6.48 3.49
C THR A 145 -15.07 6.91 3.73
N PHE A 146 -14.80 8.17 4.11
CA PHE A 146 -13.47 8.67 4.45
C PHE A 146 -12.84 7.89 5.62
N MET A 147 -13.65 7.49 6.60
CA MET A 147 -13.20 6.64 7.72
C MET A 147 -12.56 5.31 7.28
N SER A 148 -12.78 4.88 6.02
CA SER A 148 -12.14 3.69 5.46
C SER A 148 -10.62 3.80 5.38
N ILE A 149 -10.08 5.01 5.46
CA ILE A 149 -8.62 5.24 5.55
C ILE A 149 -7.99 4.52 6.75
N GLY A 150 -8.77 4.26 7.82
CA GLY A 150 -8.32 3.50 8.97
C GLY A 150 -7.85 2.08 8.63
N GLY A 151 -8.24 1.53 7.48
CA GLY A 151 -7.74 0.23 7.00
C GLY A 151 -6.36 0.27 6.32
N PHE A 152 -5.81 1.45 6.08
CA PHE A 152 -4.53 1.63 5.37
C PHE A 152 -3.31 0.90 6.00
N PRO A 153 -3.10 0.91 7.33
CA PRO A 153 -1.96 0.23 7.94
C PRO A 153 -1.89 -1.27 7.56
N SER A 154 -3.03 -1.97 7.66
CA SER A 154 -3.11 -3.40 7.38
C SER A 154 -2.87 -3.71 5.90
N PHE A 155 -3.32 -2.84 4.98
CA PHE A 155 -3.01 -3.01 3.55
C PHE A 155 -1.51 -2.91 3.26
N ILE A 156 -0.78 -2.03 3.96
CA ILE A 156 0.69 -1.95 3.83
C ILE A 156 1.35 -3.23 4.34
N GLU A 157 0.88 -3.78 5.46
CA GLU A 157 1.43 -5.03 6.00
C GLU A 157 1.17 -6.20 5.05
N GLU A 158 -0.04 -6.33 4.52
CA GLU A 158 -0.37 -7.34 3.51
C GLU A 158 0.48 -7.18 2.24
N MET A 159 0.71 -5.94 1.78
CA MET A 159 1.55 -5.65 0.61
C MET A 159 3.01 -6.08 0.81
N LYS A 160 3.55 -5.95 2.02
CA LYS A 160 4.91 -6.42 2.36
C LYS A 160 5.00 -7.94 2.27
N VAL A 161 4.04 -8.65 2.88
CA VAL A 161 3.97 -10.11 2.83
C VAL A 161 3.80 -10.60 1.39
N PHE A 162 2.87 -10.01 0.64
CA PHE A 162 2.65 -10.28 -0.77
C PHE A 162 3.94 -10.15 -1.59
N SER A 163 4.70 -9.07 -1.37
CA SER A 163 5.94 -8.81 -2.12
C SER A 163 7.02 -9.87 -1.88
N LEU A 164 7.07 -10.46 -0.68
CA LEU A 164 8.00 -11.56 -0.35
C LEU A 164 7.52 -12.89 -0.94
N GLU A 165 6.25 -13.21 -0.78
CA GLU A 165 5.70 -14.47 -1.29
C GLU A 165 5.71 -14.55 -2.81
N ARG A 166 5.58 -13.39 -3.46
CA ARG A 166 5.69 -13.25 -4.90
C ARG A 166 7.11 -13.47 -5.41
N GLN A 167 8.13 -13.00 -4.68
CA GLN A 167 9.54 -13.24 -5.01
C GLN A 167 9.90 -14.73 -4.91
N ASN A 168 9.24 -15.45 -3.99
CA ASN A 168 9.38 -16.90 -3.83
C ASN A 168 8.50 -17.71 -4.81
N GLY A 169 7.71 -17.05 -5.68
CA GLY A 169 6.90 -17.73 -6.70
C GLY A 169 5.63 -18.45 -6.20
N HIS A 170 5.13 -18.16 -4.99
CA HIS A 170 4.02 -18.92 -4.38
C HIS A 170 2.65 -18.73 -5.06
N TYR A 171 2.32 -17.55 -5.59
CA TYR A 171 1.05 -17.28 -6.27
C TYR A 171 1.08 -16.04 -7.17
N GLY A 172 0.05 -15.90 -8.01
CA GLY A 172 -0.13 -14.80 -8.97
C GLY A 172 -0.78 -13.53 -8.39
N VAL A 173 -0.53 -12.38 -9.03
CA VAL A 173 -1.17 -11.09 -8.71
C VAL A 173 -2.70 -11.19 -8.76
N ALA A 174 -3.26 -11.86 -9.77
CA ALA A 174 -4.71 -12.02 -9.90
C ALA A 174 -5.32 -12.83 -8.75
N ALA A 175 -4.66 -13.92 -8.33
CA ALA A 175 -5.11 -14.73 -7.20
C ALA A 175 -5.12 -13.92 -5.90
N TYR A 176 -4.12 -13.05 -5.70
CA TYR A 176 -4.08 -12.11 -4.57
C TYR A 176 -5.28 -11.17 -4.55
N ILE A 177 -5.51 -10.43 -5.63
CA ILE A 177 -6.56 -9.40 -5.68
C ILE A 177 -7.95 -10.02 -5.44
N ILE A 178 -8.23 -11.15 -6.07
CA ILE A 178 -9.51 -11.85 -5.92
C ILE A 178 -9.64 -12.41 -4.51
N SER A 179 -8.56 -13.00 -3.96
CA SER A 179 -8.61 -13.54 -2.60
C SER A 179 -8.84 -12.47 -1.53
N ASN A 180 -8.20 -11.31 -1.68
CA ASN A 180 -8.38 -10.16 -0.79
C ASN A 180 -9.80 -9.59 -0.89
N PHE A 181 -10.34 -9.45 -2.12
CA PHE A 181 -11.71 -8.99 -2.30
C PHE A 181 -12.75 -9.93 -1.68
N LEU A 182 -12.61 -11.24 -1.90
CA LEU A 182 -13.54 -12.24 -1.36
C LEU A 182 -13.45 -12.37 0.17
N SER A 183 -12.25 -12.20 0.74
CA SER A 183 -12.05 -12.26 2.19
C SER A 183 -12.55 -11.00 2.91
N SER A 184 -12.42 -9.82 2.31
CA SER A 184 -12.88 -8.55 2.91
C SER A 184 -14.39 -8.33 2.79
N MET A 185 -15.01 -8.84 1.73
CA MET A 185 -16.44 -8.69 1.42
C MET A 185 -17.39 -8.92 2.63
N PRO A 186 -17.33 -10.04 3.39
CA PRO A 186 -18.26 -10.27 4.50
C PRO A 186 -18.12 -9.23 5.62
N PHE A 187 -16.91 -8.77 5.91
CA PHE A 187 -16.67 -7.78 6.95
C PHE A 187 -17.22 -6.42 6.52
N LEU A 188 -16.92 -5.99 5.29
CA LEU A 188 -17.43 -4.75 4.71
C LEU A 188 -18.95 -4.73 4.63
N LEU A 189 -19.56 -5.82 4.18
CA LEU A 189 -21.02 -5.95 4.14
C LEU A 189 -21.62 -5.81 5.54
N THR A 190 -21.02 -6.47 6.53
CA THR A 190 -21.48 -6.36 7.93
C THR A 190 -21.37 -4.93 8.44
N MET A 191 -20.25 -4.24 8.17
CA MET A 191 -20.07 -2.84 8.58
C MET A 191 -21.12 -1.93 7.93
N SER A 192 -21.28 -2.04 6.62
CA SER A 192 -22.19 -1.20 5.85
C SER A 192 -23.64 -1.49 6.20
N TRP A 193 -24.03 -2.75 6.40
CA TRP A 193 -25.39 -3.10 6.83
C TRP A 193 -25.70 -2.62 8.24
N ALA A 194 -24.78 -2.82 9.19
CA ALA A 194 -24.97 -2.38 10.57
C ALA A 194 -25.12 -0.85 10.64
N SER A 195 -24.18 -0.11 10.06
CA SER A 195 -24.24 1.36 10.02
C SER A 195 -25.45 1.88 9.24
N ALA A 196 -25.75 1.29 8.07
CA ALA A 196 -26.91 1.66 7.28
C ALA A 196 -28.22 1.42 8.04
N SER A 197 -28.36 0.29 8.74
CA SER A 197 -29.57 -0.02 9.50
C SER A 197 -29.84 1.05 10.58
N ILE A 198 -28.83 1.39 11.37
CA ILE A 198 -28.94 2.37 12.43
C ILE A 198 -29.34 3.73 11.85
N THR A 199 -28.57 4.25 10.90
CA THR A 199 -28.85 5.57 10.32
C THR A 199 -30.19 5.60 9.60
N TYR A 200 -30.53 4.57 8.83
CA TYR A 200 -31.75 4.57 8.02
C TYR A 200 -33.03 4.64 8.86
N TRP A 201 -33.08 3.85 9.94
CA TRP A 201 -34.24 3.79 10.83
C TRP A 201 -34.32 5.00 11.76
N MET A 202 -33.19 5.50 12.27
CA MET A 202 -33.18 6.69 13.16
C MET A 202 -33.56 7.98 12.41
N VAL A 203 -33.08 8.13 11.17
CA VAL A 203 -33.38 9.30 10.34
C VAL A 203 -34.82 9.28 9.80
N LYS A 204 -35.46 8.09 9.80
CA LYS A 204 -36.75 7.84 9.13
C LYS A 204 -36.71 8.26 7.66
N PHE A 205 -35.75 7.69 6.94
CA PHE A 205 -35.79 7.70 5.49
C PHE A 205 -37.03 6.96 4.97
N ARG A 206 -37.29 7.06 3.66
CA ARG A 206 -38.48 6.48 3.04
C ARG A 206 -38.72 5.01 3.45
N PRO A 207 -39.92 4.60 3.89
CA PRO A 207 -40.14 3.20 4.25
C PRO A 207 -40.09 2.30 3.00
N GLY A 208 -39.42 1.14 3.14
CA GLY A 208 -39.40 0.09 2.13
C GLY A 208 -38.05 -0.61 2.00
N PHE A 209 -38.06 -1.94 1.87
CA PHE A 209 -36.86 -2.75 1.82
C PHE A 209 -35.96 -2.42 0.63
N SER A 210 -36.52 -2.09 -0.54
CA SER A 210 -35.75 -1.73 -1.73
C SER A 210 -34.93 -0.45 -1.55
N TYR A 211 -35.48 0.53 -0.81
CA TYR A 211 -34.82 1.80 -0.52
C TYR A 211 -33.72 1.63 0.53
N PHE A 212 -33.97 0.80 1.56
CA PHE A 212 -32.96 0.40 2.54
C PHE A 212 -31.81 -0.38 1.88
N ALA A 213 -32.12 -1.40 1.08
CA ALA A 213 -31.12 -2.21 0.39
C ALA A 213 -30.26 -1.34 -0.55
N PHE A 214 -30.86 -0.40 -1.26
CA PHE A 214 -30.11 0.58 -2.05
C PHE A 214 -29.15 1.40 -1.21
N PHE A 215 -29.61 1.94 -0.07
CA PHE A 215 -28.79 2.75 0.83
C PHE A 215 -27.60 1.94 1.40
N ALA A 216 -27.85 0.71 1.85
CA ALA A 216 -26.82 -0.19 2.35
C ALA A 216 -25.80 -0.59 1.25
N LEU A 217 -26.27 -0.92 0.05
CA LEU A 217 -25.40 -1.24 -1.09
C LEU A 217 -24.59 -0.04 -1.57
N ASN A 218 -25.17 1.16 -1.53
CA ASN A 218 -24.47 2.40 -1.87
C ASN A 218 -23.31 2.67 -0.90
N LEU A 219 -23.55 2.52 0.42
CA LEU A 219 -22.51 2.64 1.43
C LEU A 219 -21.43 1.55 1.28
N TYR A 220 -21.84 0.30 1.04
CA TYR A 220 -20.91 -0.80 0.77
C TYR A 220 -20.04 -0.53 -0.47
N GLY A 221 -20.65 -0.08 -1.57
CA GLY A 221 -19.95 0.26 -2.80
C GLY A 221 -18.94 1.38 -2.57
N GLY A 222 -19.33 2.45 -1.88
CA GLY A 222 -18.45 3.57 -1.56
C GLY A 222 -17.25 3.16 -0.69
N VAL A 223 -17.49 2.41 0.39
CA VAL A 223 -16.42 1.88 1.24
C VAL A 223 -15.48 0.96 0.45
N SER A 224 -16.03 0.07 -0.39
CA SER A 224 -15.24 -0.86 -1.20
C SER A 224 -14.37 -0.16 -2.25
N VAL A 225 -14.87 0.93 -2.85
CA VAL A 225 -14.11 1.77 -3.79
C VAL A 225 -12.94 2.43 -3.05
N ILE A 226 -13.18 3.03 -1.88
CA ILE A 226 -12.11 3.66 -1.08
C ILE A 226 -11.06 2.64 -0.64
N GLU A 227 -11.44 1.43 -0.24
CA GLU A 227 -10.44 0.40 0.06
C GLU A 227 -9.59 0.04 -1.16
N SER A 228 -10.23 -0.07 -2.33
CA SER A 228 -9.51 -0.36 -3.59
C SER A 228 -8.53 0.75 -3.93
N LEU A 229 -8.90 2.01 -3.72
CA LEU A 229 -8.01 3.15 -3.84
C LEU A 229 -6.85 3.08 -2.83
N MET A 230 -7.12 2.75 -1.56
CA MET A 230 -6.10 2.63 -0.53
C MET A 230 -5.10 1.51 -0.82
N MET A 231 -5.55 0.40 -1.42
CA MET A 231 -4.67 -0.65 -1.90
C MET A 231 -3.74 -0.18 -3.01
N ILE A 232 -4.24 0.61 -3.97
CA ILE A 232 -3.39 1.22 -5.01
C ILE A 232 -2.31 2.10 -4.37
N ILE A 233 -2.69 2.95 -3.42
CA ILE A 233 -1.74 3.82 -2.71
C ILE A 233 -0.72 2.98 -1.93
N SER A 234 -1.15 1.91 -1.26
CA SER A 234 -0.25 1.01 -0.51
C SER A 234 0.80 0.34 -1.41
N ALA A 235 0.47 0.08 -2.68
CA ALA A 235 1.43 -0.51 -3.63
C ALA A 235 2.45 0.51 -4.13
N LEU A 236 2.08 1.79 -4.24
CA LEU A 236 2.92 2.85 -4.80
C LEU A 236 3.85 3.48 -3.76
N VAL A 237 3.44 3.50 -2.50
CA VAL A 237 4.14 4.24 -1.45
C VAL A 237 5.13 3.35 -0.68
N PRO A 238 6.37 3.80 -0.43
CA PRO A 238 7.34 3.05 0.36
C PRO A 238 7.14 3.17 1.88
N ASN A 239 6.55 4.28 2.34
CA ASN A 239 6.48 4.65 3.75
C ASN A 239 5.03 4.79 4.24
N PHE A 240 4.72 4.25 5.41
CA PHE A 240 3.36 4.31 6.00
C PHE A 240 2.79 5.73 6.09
N LEU A 241 3.54 6.67 6.69
CA LEU A 241 3.08 8.04 6.89
C LEU A 241 2.75 8.76 5.56
N MET A 242 3.60 8.59 4.55
CA MET A 242 3.39 9.17 3.22
C MET A 242 2.10 8.66 2.58
N GLY A 243 1.78 7.39 2.80
CA GLY A 243 0.59 6.77 2.23
C GLY A 243 -0.68 7.22 2.92
N LEU A 244 -0.63 7.45 4.23
CA LEU A 244 -1.73 8.03 4.99
C LEU A 244 -2.01 9.48 4.57
N ILE A 245 -0.97 10.30 4.41
CA ILE A 245 -1.11 11.69 3.95
C ILE A 245 -1.68 11.73 2.52
N LEU A 246 -1.12 10.94 1.60
CA LEU A 246 -1.58 10.87 0.22
C LEU A 246 -3.02 10.34 0.14
N GLY A 247 -3.33 9.29 0.90
CA GLY A 247 -4.66 8.71 0.97
C GLY A 247 -5.70 9.69 1.48
N ALA A 248 -5.41 10.40 2.57
CA ALA A 248 -6.30 11.42 3.12
C ALA A 248 -6.51 12.57 2.13
N GLY A 249 -5.44 13.04 1.48
CA GLY A 249 -5.50 14.08 0.46
C GLY A 249 -6.36 13.69 -0.75
N VAL A 250 -6.17 12.49 -1.29
CA VAL A 250 -6.95 12.01 -2.43
C VAL A 250 -8.42 11.83 -2.05
N ILE A 251 -8.74 11.17 -0.93
CA ILE A 251 -10.15 11.05 -0.51
C ILE A 251 -10.75 12.42 -0.24
N GLY A 252 -10.03 13.35 0.39
CA GLY A 252 -10.50 14.72 0.64
C GLY A 252 -10.89 15.43 -0.67
N ILE A 253 -10.07 15.31 -1.71
CA ILE A 253 -10.38 15.85 -3.05
C ILE A 253 -11.62 15.16 -3.65
N MET A 254 -11.73 13.83 -3.51
CA MET A 254 -12.92 13.10 -3.96
C MET A 254 -14.18 13.55 -3.21
N MET A 255 -14.09 13.82 -1.91
CA MET A 255 -15.20 14.30 -1.11
C MET A 255 -15.65 15.70 -1.54
N LEU A 256 -14.71 16.61 -1.82
CA LEU A 256 -15.01 17.97 -2.30
C LEU A 256 -15.74 17.97 -3.66
N THR A 257 -15.46 16.98 -4.50
CA THR A 257 -15.97 16.88 -5.87
C THR A 257 -17.21 15.98 -6.00
N SER A 258 -17.65 15.38 -4.89
CA SER A 258 -18.79 14.47 -4.81
C SER A 258 -20.15 15.12 -5.13
N GLY A 259 -20.23 16.44 -5.27
CA GLY A 259 -21.49 17.14 -5.57
C GLY A 259 -22.26 17.62 -4.35
N PHE A 260 -21.76 17.37 -3.14
CA PHE A 260 -22.36 17.85 -1.90
C PHE A 260 -22.02 19.31 -1.59
N PHE A 261 -20.72 19.65 -1.57
CA PHE A 261 -20.26 21.02 -1.27
C PHE A 261 -20.60 22.03 -2.36
N ARG A 262 -20.64 21.56 -3.60
CA ARG A 262 -21.08 22.33 -4.76
C ARG A 262 -21.79 21.41 -5.73
N LEU A 263 -22.89 21.90 -6.29
CA LEU A 263 -23.69 21.18 -7.26
C LEU A 263 -22.84 20.78 -8.48
N LEU A 264 -22.99 19.54 -8.98
CA LEU A 264 -22.19 19.04 -10.10
C LEU A 264 -22.25 19.91 -11.37
N PRO A 265 -23.41 20.49 -11.77
CA PRO A 265 -23.48 21.32 -12.96
C PRO A 265 -22.60 22.58 -12.89
N GLU A 266 -22.39 23.10 -11.68
CA GLU A 266 -21.69 24.35 -11.39
C GLU A 266 -20.18 24.17 -11.17
N LEU A 267 -19.69 22.93 -11.15
CA LEU A 267 -18.26 22.66 -11.03
C LEU A 267 -17.49 23.27 -12.23
N PRO A 268 -16.28 23.82 -12.01
CA PRO A 268 -15.46 24.34 -13.09
C PRO A 268 -15.19 23.25 -14.15
N LYS A 269 -15.42 23.60 -15.42
CA LYS A 269 -15.62 22.61 -16.50
C LYS A 269 -14.39 21.76 -16.82
N ILE A 270 -13.19 22.33 -16.75
CA ILE A 270 -11.99 21.74 -17.38
C ILE A 270 -11.40 20.56 -16.61
N PHE A 271 -11.47 20.56 -15.28
CA PHE A 271 -10.82 19.55 -14.43
C PHE A 271 -11.79 18.91 -13.44
N TRP A 272 -12.58 19.74 -12.75
CA TRP A 272 -13.45 19.30 -11.67
C TRP A 272 -14.72 18.63 -12.17
N LYS A 273 -15.35 19.20 -13.22
CA LYS A 273 -16.53 18.61 -13.85
C LYS A 273 -16.13 17.42 -14.73
N TYR A 274 -15.14 17.58 -15.59
CA TYR A 274 -14.57 16.52 -16.43
C TYR A 274 -13.06 16.46 -16.17
N PRO A 275 -12.45 15.33 -15.78
CA PRO A 275 -13.00 13.99 -15.55
C PRO A 275 -13.34 13.66 -14.07
N VAL A 276 -12.95 14.52 -13.12
CA VAL A 276 -12.92 14.15 -11.69
C VAL A 276 -14.29 13.73 -11.16
N SER A 277 -15.35 14.50 -11.41
CA SER A 277 -16.71 14.14 -10.95
C SER A 277 -17.26 12.82 -11.52
N TYR A 278 -16.71 12.30 -12.63
CA TYR A 278 -17.13 11.03 -13.22
C TYR A 278 -16.39 9.83 -12.62
N ILE A 279 -15.14 10.03 -12.20
CA ILE A 279 -14.29 9.02 -11.59
C ILE A 279 -14.59 8.87 -10.09
N VAL A 280 -15.09 9.94 -9.46
CA VAL A 280 -15.44 9.97 -8.05
C VAL A 280 -16.74 9.20 -7.79
N TYR A 281 -16.66 8.12 -7.02
CA TYR A 281 -17.85 7.34 -6.64
C TYR A 281 -18.87 8.19 -5.87
N GLY A 282 -18.41 9.17 -5.07
CA GLY A 282 -19.27 10.02 -4.25
C GLY A 282 -20.30 10.79 -5.08
N SER A 283 -19.95 11.18 -6.30
CA SER A 283 -20.85 11.84 -7.25
C SER A 283 -22.00 10.94 -7.69
N TRP A 284 -21.73 9.67 -7.96
CA TRP A 284 -22.74 8.67 -8.30
C TRP A 284 -23.54 8.25 -7.07
N GLY A 285 -22.87 8.05 -5.93
CA GLY A 285 -23.50 7.66 -4.68
C GLY A 285 -24.47 8.71 -4.16
N LEU A 286 -24.16 9.99 -4.32
CA LEU A 286 -25.01 11.09 -3.89
C LEU A 286 -26.22 11.27 -4.84
N LYS A 287 -26.02 11.20 -6.16
CA LYS A 287 -27.12 11.18 -7.15
C LYS A 287 -28.10 10.04 -6.86
N GLY A 288 -27.56 8.84 -6.66
CA GLY A 288 -28.34 7.66 -6.32
C GLY A 288 -29.10 7.82 -5.01
N ALA A 289 -28.44 8.36 -3.97
CA ALA A 289 -29.05 8.61 -2.66
C ALA A 289 -30.22 9.61 -2.75
N TYR A 290 -30.05 10.72 -3.47
CA TYR A 290 -31.12 11.71 -3.68
C TYR A 290 -32.31 11.12 -4.43
N LYS A 291 -32.08 10.37 -5.51
CA LYS A 291 -33.15 9.66 -6.22
C LYS A 291 -33.82 8.61 -5.34
N ASN A 292 -33.07 7.95 -4.46
CA ASN A 292 -33.60 6.91 -3.59
C ASN A 292 -34.51 7.47 -2.50
N ASP A 293 -34.12 8.57 -1.87
CA ASP A 293 -34.86 9.15 -0.75
C ASP A 293 -35.99 10.08 -1.21
N LEU A 294 -35.76 10.93 -2.21
CA LEU A 294 -36.69 12.03 -2.55
C LEU A 294 -37.76 11.63 -3.58
N LEU A 295 -37.46 10.78 -4.57
CA LEU A 295 -38.43 10.47 -5.64
C LEU A 295 -39.70 9.83 -5.06
N GLY A 296 -40.87 10.39 -5.34
CA GLY A 296 -42.15 9.90 -4.83
C GLY A 296 -42.47 10.32 -3.38
N LEU A 297 -41.74 11.29 -2.83
CA LEU A 297 -42.14 12.04 -1.64
C LEU A 297 -42.57 13.46 -2.04
N GLU A 298 -43.44 14.05 -1.21
CA GLU A 298 -43.84 15.45 -1.28
C GLU A 298 -43.34 16.16 -0.02
N PHE A 299 -42.84 17.38 -0.21
CA PHE A 299 -42.31 18.21 0.85
C PHE A 299 -43.11 19.49 0.98
N GLU A 300 -43.17 20.02 2.20
CA GLU A 300 -43.83 21.30 2.44
C GLU A 300 -43.02 22.45 1.80
N PRO A 301 -43.70 23.46 1.24
CA PRO A 301 -43.06 24.65 0.69
C PRO A 301 -42.39 25.50 1.77
N MET A 302 -41.48 26.39 1.36
CA MET A 302 -40.83 27.35 2.26
C MET A 302 -41.82 28.34 2.88
N THR A 303 -42.84 28.76 2.11
CA THR A 303 -43.89 29.67 2.57
C THR A 303 -45.16 28.88 2.89
N PRO A 304 -45.75 29.04 4.09
CA PRO A 304 -47.00 28.39 4.45
C PRO A 304 -48.10 28.69 3.43
N GLY A 305 -48.76 27.64 2.91
CA GLY A 305 -49.83 27.75 1.91
C GLY A 305 -49.40 27.68 0.44
N GLY A 306 -48.10 27.50 0.15
CA GLY A 306 -47.63 27.20 -1.22
C GLY A 306 -47.97 25.78 -1.70
N GLU A 307 -47.74 25.51 -2.99
CA GLU A 307 -47.84 24.15 -3.52
C GLU A 307 -46.75 23.25 -2.93
N LYS A 308 -47.10 21.99 -2.64
CA LYS A 308 -46.13 21.01 -2.16
C LYS A 308 -45.07 20.74 -3.22
N LEU A 309 -43.82 20.67 -2.78
CA LEU A 309 -42.69 20.41 -3.65
C LEU A 309 -42.55 18.90 -3.85
N THR A 310 -42.67 18.43 -5.09
CA THR A 310 -42.41 17.03 -5.42
C THR A 310 -40.91 16.75 -5.38
N GLY A 311 -40.52 15.54 -4.99
CA GLY A 311 -39.12 15.12 -5.02
C GLY A 311 -38.46 15.23 -6.41
N GLU A 312 -39.23 15.05 -7.48
CA GLU A 312 -38.76 15.24 -8.86
C GLU A 312 -38.40 16.70 -9.16
N PHE A 313 -39.23 17.63 -8.71
CA PHE A 313 -38.97 19.06 -8.83
C PHE A 313 -37.70 19.45 -8.05
N ILE A 314 -37.53 18.92 -6.83
CA ILE A 314 -36.36 19.18 -5.99
C ILE A 314 -35.07 18.67 -6.66
N ILE A 315 -35.07 17.42 -7.14
CA ILE A 315 -33.89 16.83 -7.79
C ILE A 315 -33.50 17.60 -9.06
N THR A 316 -34.49 18.00 -9.85
CA THR A 316 -34.24 18.65 -11.15
C THR A 316 -33.86 20.12 -10.98
N ASN A 317 -34.65 20.88 -10.24
CA ASN A 317 -34.53 22.33 -10.18
C ASN A 317 -33.63 22.82 -9.03
N MET A 318 -33.60 22.12 -7.89
CA MET A 318 -32.74 22.51 -6.77
C MET A 318 -31.37 21.82 -6.82
N MET A 319 -31.33 20.53 -7.19
CA MET A 319 -30.07 19.76 -7.23
C MET A 319 -29.41 19.73 -8.62
N GLY A 320 -30.10 20.18 -9.68
CA GLY A 320 -29.57 20.23 -11.04
C GLY A 320 -29.26 18.84 -11.63
N LEU A 321 -29.99 17.81 -11.20
CA LEU A 321 -29.78 16.42 -11.60
C LEU A 321 -30.90 15.94 -12.53
N SER A 322 -30.58 15.11 -13.51
CA SER A 322 -31.58 14.51 -14.38
C SER A 322 -32.23 13.27 -13.76
N VAL A 323 -33.56 13.20 -13.87
CA VAL A 323 -34.40 12.06 -13.42
C VAL A 323 -34.64 11.05 -14.55
N SER A 324 -34.08 11.28 -15.74
CA SER A 324 -34.34 10.47 -16.95
C SER A 324 -33.95 8.99 -16.85
N TYR A 325 -33.15 8.60 -15.85
CA TYR A 325 -32.67 7.24 -15.67
C TYR A 325 -32.71 6.80 -14.20
N SER A 326 -32.85 5.49 -14.01
CA SER A 326 -33.07 4.87 -12.71
C SER A 326 -31.88 5.00 -11.75
N LYS A 327 -32.17 5.11 -10.45
CA LYS A 327 -31.17 5.08 -9.37
C LYS A 327 -30.24 3.86 -9.41
N TRP A 328 -30.71 2.73 -9.94
CA TRP A 328 -29.92 1.51 -10.05
C TRP A 328 -28.74 1.64 -11.00
N LEU A 329 -28.83 2.53 -12.00
CA LEU A 329 -27.69 2.82 -12.88
C LEU A 329 -26.62 3.61 -12.14
N ASP A 330 -26.99 4.56 -11.28
CA ASP A 330 -26.04 5.26 -10.41
C ASP A 330 -25.28 4.26 -9.52
N LEU A 331 -25.99 3.28 -8.95
CA LEU A 331 -25.39 2.21 -8.15
C LEU A 331 -24.49 1.29 -9.01
N ALA A 332 -24.93 0.91 -10.22
CA ALA A 332 -24.14 0.10 -11.13
C ALA A 332 -22.82 0.80 -11.50
N MET A 333 -22.84 2.12 -11.72
CA MET A 333 -21.63 2.91 -11.99
C MET A 333 -20.62 2.84 -10.84
N ILE A 334 -21.07 2.81 -9.58
CA ILE A 334 -20.17 2.63 -8.42
C ILE A 334 -19.49 1.27 -8.47
N PHE A 335 -20.22 0.20 -8.80
CA PHE A 335 -19.63 -1.14 -8.93
C PHE A 335 -18.72 -1.27 -10.15
N ILE A 336 -19.02 -0.57 -11.25
CA ILE A 336 -18.12 -0.47 -12.41
C ILE A 336 -16.82 0.25 -12.00
N LEU A 337 -16.91 1.36 -11.26
CA LEU A 337 -15.74 2.06 -10.72
C LEU A 337 -14.94 1.15 -9.77
N LEU A 338 -15.60 0.39 -8.91
CA LEU A 338 -14.96 -0.60 -8.04
C LEU A 338 -14.12 -1.60 -8.84
N LEU A 339 -14.69 -2.18 -9.90
CA LEU A 339 -13.98 -3.09 -10.79
C LEU A 339 -12.83 -2.37 -11.51
N ALA A 340 -13.03 -1.15 -11.98
CA ALA A 340 -12.00 -0.35 -12.62
C ALA A 340 -10.81 -0.06 -11.68
N TYR A 341 -11.06 0.26 -10.41
CA TYR A 341 -10.00 0.44 -9.41
C TYR A 341 -9.26 -0.87 -9.12
N ARG A 342 -9.95 -2.01 -9.05
CA ARG A 342 -9.30 -3.33 -8.87
C ARG A 342 -8.44 -3.73 -10.07
N ILE A 343 -8.90 -3.42 -11.28
CA ILE A 343 -8.12 -3.62 -12.51
C ILE A 343 -6.91 -2.69 -12.54
N THR A 344 -7.08 -1.42 -12.15
CA THR A 344 -5.98 -0.45 -12.05
C THR A 344 -4.93 -0.94 -11.05
N PHE A 345 -5.35 -1.48 -9.90
CA PHE A 345 -4.46 -2.09 -8.92
C PHE A 345 -3.66 -3.26 -9.50
N PHE A 346 -4.30 -4.12 -10.29
CA PHE A 346 -3.60 -5.20 -11.01
C PHE A 346 -2.50 -4.66 -11.93
N PHE A 347 -2.81 -3.64 -12.73
CA PHE A 347 -1.84 -3.01 -13.61
C PHE A 347 -0.70 -2.34 -12.85
N VAL A 348 -0.99 -1.63 -11.75
CA VAL A 348 0.02 -1.01 -10.88
C VAL A 348 1.00 -2.06 -10.35
N LEU A 349 0.49 -3.20 -9.87
CA LEU A 349 1.35 -4.30 -9.42
C LEU A 349 2.18 -4.89 -10.56
N LYS A 350 1.60 -5.03 -11.76
CA LYS A 350 2.33 -5.53 -12.94
C LYS A 350 3.42 -4.59 -13.43
N VAL A 351 3.16 -3.29 -13.46
CA VAL A 351 4.15 -2.28 -13.81
C VAL A 351 5.26 -2.25 -12.77
N LYS A 352 4.92 -2.36 -11.47
CA LYS A 352 5.91 -2.45 -10.38
C LYS A 352 6.79 -3.69 -10.51
N GLU A 353 6.23 -4.84 -10.87
CA GLU A 353 6.98 -6.07 -11.18
C GLU A 353 7.96 -5.85 -12.35
N ALA A 354 7.48 -5.27 -13.45
CA ALA A 354 8.29 -5.02 -14.65
C ALA A 354 9.40 -3.97 -14.40
N ALA A 355 9.13 -2.96 -13.58
CA ALA A 355 10.08 -1.89 -13.27
C ALA A 355 11.13 -2.29 -12.21
N ALA A 356 10.85 -3.29 -11.37
CA ALA A 356 11.74 -3.75 -10.31
C ALA A 356 13.19 -4.04 -10.74
N PRO A 357 13.47 -4.80 -11.83
CA PRO A 357 14.85 -5.02 -12.27
C PRO A 357 15.54 -3.74 -12.75
N TYR A 358 14.82 -2.86 -13.45
CA TYR A 358 15.38 -1.58 -13.93
C TYR A 358 15.70 -0.64 -12.77
N LEU A 359 14.83 -0.58 -11.77
CA LEU A 359 15.07 0.22 -10.55
C LEU A 359 16.26 -0.31 -9.76
N ARG A 360 16.42 -1.64 -9.64
CA ARG A 360 17.60 -2.24 -9.01
C ARG A 360 18.88 -1.88 -9.77
N VAL A 361 18.89 -2.05 -11.09
CA VAL A 361 20.07 -1.71 -11.93
C VAL A 361 20.39 -0.22 -11.84
N ALA A 362 19.39 0.67 -11.90
CA ALA A 362 19.59 2.10 -11.77
C ALA A 362 20.14 2.46 -10.39
N TYR A 363 19.56 1.93 -9.31
CA TYR A 363 20.02 2.17 -7.95
C TYR A 363 21.46 1.69 -7.77
N THR A 364 21.79 0.46 -8.19
CA THR A 364 23.16 -0.06 -8.15
C THR A 364 24.12 0.81 -8.94
N ARG A 365 23.76 1.26 -10.16
CA ARG A 365 24.59 2.18 -10.96
C ARG A 365 24.82 3.52 -10.27
N PHE A 366 23.78 4.10 -9.66
CA PHE A 366 23.90 5.35 -8.90
C PHE A 366 24.78 5.17 -7.66
N THR A 367 24.63 4.06 -6.93
CA THR A 367 25.48 3.75 -5.78
C THR A 367 26.93 3.56 -6.20
N VAL A 368 27.20 2.80 -7.27
CA VAL A 368 28.55 2.63 -7.84
C VAL A 368 29.14 3.97 -8.26
N LYS A 369 28.39 4.81 -9.00
CA LYS A 369 28.85 6.15 -9.41
C LYS A 369 29.13 7.08 -8.22
N ARG A 370 28.37 6.94 -7.12
CA ARG A 370 28.61 7.68 -5.87
C ARG A 370 29.86 7.17 -5.14
N LEU A 371 30.12 5.87 -5.18
CA LEU A 371 31.34 5.27 -4.66
C LEU A 371 32.57 5.67 -5.49
N GLU A 372 32.47 5.67 -6.82
CA GLU A 372 33.53 6.15 -7.74
C GLU A 372 33.91 7.62 -7.53
N ARG A 373 32.96 8.47 -7.10
CA ARG A 373 33.23 9.87 -6.75
C ARG A 373 33.93 10.05 -5.40
N ARG A 374 34.03 9.02 -4.55
CA ARG A 374 34.85 9.11 -3.34
C ARG A 374 36.32 9.03 -3.74
N ALA A 375 37.12 9.99 -3.27
CA ALA A 375 38.55 10.10 -3.58
C ALA A 375 39.29 8.77 -3.34
N SER A 376 38.97 8.06 -2.25
CA SER A 376 39.57 6.76 -1.90
C SER A 376 39.32 5.63 -2.91
N PHE A 377 38.20 5.66 -3.65
CA PHE A 377 37.92 4.66 -4.67
C PHE A 377 38.63 4.98 -6.00
N ARG A 378 38.77 6.28 -6.31
CA ARG A 378 39.52 6.75 -7.49
C ARG A 378 41.02 6.49 -7.33
N GLU A 379 41.53 6.60 -6.11
CA GLU A 379 42.93 6.33 -5.76
C GLU A 379 43.26 4.83 -5.84
N SER A 380 42.38 3.94 -5.36
CA SER A 380 42.52 2.47 -5.52
C SER A 380 42.47 2.05 -7.00
N LEU A 381 41.58 2.62 -7.81
CA LEU A 381 41.47 2.30 -9.24
C LEU A 381 42.64 2.87 -10.07
N ALA A 382 43.15 4.05 -9.68
CA ALA A 382 44.37 4.64 -10.24
C ALA A 382 45.60 3.81 -9.89
N MET A 383 45.75 3.35 -8.65
CA MET A 383 46.83 2.47 -8.21
C MET A 383 46.82 1.12 -8.95
N THR A 384 45.65 0.51 -9.17
CA THR A 384 45.55 -0.74 -9.97
C THR A 384 45.93 -0.53 -11.43
N SER A 385 45.69 0.67 -12.00
CA SER A 385 46.07 1.01 -13.37
C SER A 385 47.56 1.38 -13.53
N LEU A 386 48.16 1.97 -12.49
CA LEU A 386 49.56 2.43 -12.48
C LEU A 386 50.54 1.32 -12.07
N SER A 387 50.07 0.28 -11.37
CA SER A 387 50.86 -0.91 -10.99
C SER A 387 51.43 -1.72 -12.17
N LYS A 388 51.14 -1.36 -13.43
CA LYS A 388 51.73 -1.98 -14.63
C LYS A 388 53.03 -1.31 -15.14
N ARG A 389 53.51 -0.22 -14.54
CA ARG A 389 54.80 0.40 -14.92
C ARG A 389 55.71 0.52 -13.70
N HIS A 390 56.83 -0.20 -13.75
CA HIS A 390 57.93 -0.16 -12.78
C HIS A 390 58.40 1.28 -12.48
N ASN A 391 58.72 1.56 -11.21
CA ASN A 391 60.04 2.07 -10.81
C ASN A 391 60.28 2.05 -9.28
N ALA A 392 61.57 1.96 -8.95
CA ALA A 392 62.23 1.64 -7.67
C ALA A 392 62.22 2.80 -6.63
N PRO A 393 62.72 2.58 -5.39
CA PRO A 393 62.36 3.38 -4.20
C PRO A 393 63.39 4.48 -3.86
N HIS A 394 62.92 5.57 -3.23
CA HIS A 394 63.74 6.44 -2.37
C HIS A 394 62.88 7.23 -1.36
N PRO A 395 63.45 7.76 -0.26
CA PRO A 395 62.90 7.59 1.10
C PRO A 395 62.39 8.87 1.79
N MET A 396 61.67 8.62 2.89
CA MET A 396 61.10 9.46 3.95
C MET A 396 61.53 10.94 4.11
N ALA A 397 60.53 11.80 4.30
CA ALA A 397 60.50 12.92 5.26
C ALA A 397 59.02 13.22 5.59
N MET A 398 58.55 12.92 6.81
CA MET A 398 58.41 13.88 7.92
C MET A 398 57.30 14.92 7.68
N GLN A 399 56.12 14.68 8.26
CA GLN A 399 55.40 15.73 8.98
C GLN A 399 54.40 15.11 9.96
N GLU A 400 54.69 15.33 11.24
CA GLU A 400 53.83 15.13 12.40
C GLU A 400 52.58 16.01 12.32
N GLY A 401 51.51 15.60 13.02
CA GLY A 401 50.63 16.57 13.66
C GLY A 401 49.13 16.27 13.64
N LEU A 402 48.60 16.08 14.85
CA LEU A 402 47.29 16.53 15.34
C LEU A 402 46.08 15.58 15.28
N ASN A 403 45.94 14.91 16.42
CA ASN A 403 44.80 14.97 17.34
C ASN A 403 43.49 14.20 17.04
N SER A 404 43.28 13.22 17.93
CA SER A 404 42.08 12.51 18.35
C SER A 404 40.78 13.33 18.51
N PRO A 405 39.60 12.70 18.38
CA PRO A 405 38.38 13.12 19.07
C PRO A 405 38.07 12.20 20.28
N MET A 406 37.94 12.78 21.47
CA MET A 406 37.16 12.18 22.55
C MET A 406 35.70 12.62 22.38
N GLN A 407 34.78 11.66 22.30
CA GLN A 407 33.35 11.85 22.51
C GLN A 407 32.96 11.19 23.83
N GLN A 408 32.36 11.96 24.73
CA GLN A 408 31.57 11.49 25.85
C GLN A 408 30.23 12.25 25.86
N TYR A 409 29.17 11.47 26.09
CA TYR A 409 27.75 11.75 26.32
C TYR A 409 26.88 12.17 25.13
#